data_AF-A0A0F9RVJ9-F1
#
_entry.id   AF-A0A0F9RVJ9-F1
#
_cell.length_a   1.000
_cell.length_b   1.000
_cell.length_c   1.000
_cell.angle_alpha   90.00
_cell.angle_beta   90.00
_cell.angle_gamma   90.00
#
_symmetry.space_group_name_H-M   'P 1'
#
loop_
_entity.id
_entity.type
_entity.pdbx_description
1 polymer ?
#
loop_
_entity_poly.entity_id
_entity_poly.type
_entity_poly.pdbx_seq_one_letter_code
_entity_poly.pdbx_strand_id
1 'polypeptide(L)' 'EIDGVVFLISFACGPDSLISELIMRDMKVVRLPFLEITMDEHSGEAGLLTRVESFVEMVRRKKKKLQLDSKKKETIKT' A
#
# COMPACT_ATOMS: atom_id res chain seq x y z
N GLU A 1 -3.89 -14.46 2.87
CA GLU A 1 -4.48 -13.10 2.82
C GLU A 1 -3.47 -12.13 2.25
N ILE A 2 -3.94 -11.02 1.68
CA ILE A 2 -3.10 -9.97 1.07
C ILE A 2 -3.12 -8.76 2.00
N ASP A 3 -1.94 -8.31 2.42
CA ASP A 3 -1.77 -7.24 3.42
C ASP A 3 -1.49 -5.85 2.78
N GLY A 4 -1.21 -5.79 1.47
CA GLY A 4 -0.95 -4.57 0.70
C GLY A 4 -0.59 -4.88 -0.75
N VAL A 5 -0.60 -3.85 -1.61
CA VAL A 5 -0.31 -3.96 -3.06
C VAL A 5 0.78 -2.97 -3.46
N VAL A 6 1.73 -3.45 -4.27
CA VAL A 6 2.75 -2.61 -4.92
C VAL A 6 2.53 -2.70 -6.43
N PHE A 7 2.41 -1.57 -7.09
CA PHE A 7 2.26 -1.46 -8.54
C PHE A 7 3.55 -0.89 -9.13
N LEU A 8 4.24 -1.69 -9.94
CA LEU A 8 5.50 -1.32 -10.60
C LEU A 8 5.23 -0.93 -12.04
N ILE A 9 5.72 0.23 -12.48
CA ILE A 9 5.61 0.70 -13.87
C ILE A 9 6.98 1.15 -14.38
N SER A 10 7.38 0.72 -15.57
CA SER A 10 8.71 1.00 -16.13
C SER A 10 8.76 2.25 -16.99
N PHE A 11 7.62 2.76 -17.46
CA PHE A 11 7.54 3.97 -18.25
C PHE A 11 6.12 4.51 -18.15
N ALA A 12 5.91 5.56 -17.35
CA ALA A 12 4.60 6.17 -17.19
C ALA A 12 4.21 6.92 -18.48
N CYS A 13 3.69 6.20 -19.48
CA CYS A 13 3.08 6.79 -20.68
C CYS A 13 1.61 6.39 -20.76
N GLY A 14 0.76 7.33 -21.15
CA GLY A 14 -0.65 7.13 -21.51
C GLY A 14 -1.49 6.29 -20.53
N PRO A 15 -1.77 5.01 -20.84
CA PRO A 15 -2.71 4.17 -20.10
C PRO A 15 -2.32 3.86 -18.65
N ASP A 16 -1.03 3.84 -18.31
CA ASP A 16 -0.56 3.44 -16.97
C ASP A 16 -1.05 4.39 -15.88
N SER A 17 -1.14 5.68 -16.17
CA SER A 17 -1.67 6.68 -15.23
C SER A 17 -3.16 6.46 -14.95
N LEU A 18 -3.93 6.04 -15.96
CA LEU A 18 -5.35 5.69 -15.77
C LEU A 18 -5.49 4.41 -14.93
N ILE A 19 -4.68 3.40 -15.23
CA ILE A 19 -4.68 2.12 -14.51
C ILE A 19 -4.30 2.34 -13.03
N SER A 20 -3.24 3.10 -12.75
CA SER A 20 -2.82 3.40 -11.39
C SER A 20 -3.93 4.10 -10.59
N GLU A 21 -4.59 5.10 -11.18
CA GLU A 21 -5.70 5.81 -10.52
C GLU A 21 -6.89 4.88 -10.22
N LEU A 22 -7.23 3.98 -11.13
CA LEU A 22 -8.29 2.98 -10.93
C LEU A 22 -7.93 2.03 -9.78
N ILE A 23 -6.72 1.46 -9.80
CA ILE A 23 -6.25 0.56 -8.74
C ILE A 23 -6.20 1.30 -7.40
N MET A 24 -5.70 2.54 -7.37
CA MET A 24 -5.63 3.34 -6.14
C MET A 24 -7.02 3.55 -5.53
N ARG A 25 -8.05 3.82 -6.36
CA ARG A 25 -9.45 3.95 -5.91
C ARG A 25 -9.96 2.63 -5.33
N ASP A 26 -9.74 1.52 -6.01
CA ASP A 26 -10.19 0.21 -5.54
C ASP A 26 -9.52 -0.18 -4.22
N MET A 27 -8.21 0.07 -4.09
CA MET A 27 -7.46 -0.17 -2.87
C MET A 27 -7.96 0.68 -1.70
N LYS A 28 -8.41 1.92 -1.95
CA LYS A 28 -9.05 2.75 -0.91
C LYS A 28 -10.37 2.13 -0.43
N VAL A 29 -11.18 1.55 -1.32
CA VAL A 29 -12.47 0.91 -1.00
C VAL A 29 -12.26 -0.33 -0.14
N VAL A 30 -11.38 -1.24 -0.55
CA VAL A 30 -11.04 -2.44 0.24
C VAL A 30 -10.16 -2.11 1.44
N ARG A 31 -9.75 -0.84 1.56
CA ARG A 31 -8.81 -0.34 2.56
C ARG A 31 -7.58 -1.23 2.57
N LEU A 32 -6.86 -1.39 1.47
CA LEU A 32 -5.53 -2.02 1.48
C LEU A 32 -4.46 -0.94 1.22
N PRO A 33 -3.31 -0.99 1.91
CA PRO A 33 -2.18 -0.14 1.58
C PRO A 33 -1.76 -0.34 0.12
N PHE A 34 -1.49 0.76 -0.59
CA PHE A 34 -1.08 0.76 -1.99
C PHE A 34 0.18 1.61 -2.18
N LEU A 35 1.15 1.12 -2.95
CA LEU A 35 2.36 1.84 -3.35
C LEU A 35 2.58 1.72 -4.86
N GLU A 36 2.63 2.85 -5.56
CA GLU A 36 3.03 2.92 -6.96
C GLU A 36 4.53 3.23 -7.08
N ILE A 37 5.27 2.49 -7.89
CA ILE A 37 6.69 2.70 -8.13
C ILE A 37 6.92 2.81 -9.62
N THR A 38 7.35 4.00 -10.05
CA THR A 38 7.82 4.24 -11.41
C THR A 38 9.32 4.02 -11.47
N MET A 39 9.76 3.07 -12.28
CA MET A 39 11.16 2.81 -12.56
C MET A 39 11.58 3.65 -13.77
N ASP A 40 12.08 4.86 -13.52
CA ASP A 40 12.76 5.64 -14.56
C ASP A 40 14.28 5.68 -14.28
N GLU A 41 15.09 5.93 -15.31
CA GLU A 41 16.56 5.94 -15.23
C GLU A 41 17.11 7.07 -14.32
N HIS A 42 16.27 8.00 -13.89
CA HIS A 42 16.59 9.10 -12.97
C HIS A 42 16.08 8.87 -11.54
N SER A 43 15.37 7.77 -11.28
CA SER A 43 14.82 7.45 -9.98
C SER A 43 15.93 7.06 -9.02
N GLY A 44 16.33 8.01 -8.17
CA GLY A 44 17.38 7.80 -7.18
C GLY A 44 17.07 6.61 -6.27
N GLU A 45 17.97 5.62 -6.25
CA GLU A 45 17.89 4.37 -5.48
C GLU A 45 17.52 4.59 -4.00
N ALA A 46 18.06 5.65 -3.38
CA ALA A 46 17.78 6.02 -1.99
C ALA A 46 16.32 6.42 -1.74
N GLY A 47 15.68 7.08 -2.72
CA GLY A 47 14.27 7.46 -2.64
C GLY A 47 13.35 6.24 -2.70
N LEU A 48 13.72 5.23 -3.49
CA LEU A 48 12.97 3.98 -3.61
C LEU A 48 12.96 3.18 -2.31
N LEU A 49 14.14 2.98 -1.70
CA LEU A 49 14.27 2.21 -0.46
C LEU A 49 13.39 2.80 0.65
N THR A 50 13.48 4.11 0.87
CA THR A 50 12.71 4.82 1.90
C THR A 50 11.20 4.69 1.68
N ARG A 51 10.74 4.70 0.42
CA ARG A 51 9.32 4.50 0.08
C ARG A 51 8.84 3.09 0.41
N VAL A 52 9.65 2.08 0.11
CA VAL A 52 9.33 0.68 0.43
C VAL A 52 9.31 0.47 1.95
N GLU A 53 10.30 1.00 2.68
CA GLU A 53 10.34 0.92 4.14
C GLU A 53 9.09 1.57 4.77
N SER A 54 8.74 2.78 4.30
CA SER A 54 7.54 3.50 4.76
C SER A 54 6.25 2.73 4.44
N PHE A 55 6.19 2.06 3.29
CA PHE A 55 5.05 1.23 2.91
C PHE A 55 4.90 -0.01 3.79
N VAL A 56 6.00 -0.72 4.08
CA VAL A 56 5.99 -1.86 5.00
C VAL A 56 5.51 -1.43 6.39
N GLU A 57 5.95 -0.28 6.87
CA GLU A 57 5.48 0.28 8.14
C GLU A 57 3.98 0.59 8.13
N MET A 58 3.44 1.13 7.03
CA MET A 58 2.00 1.35 6.84
C MET A 58 1.21 0.03 6.94
N VAL A 59 1.69 -1.02 6.30
CA VAL A 59 1.10 -2.37 6.34
C VAL A 59 1.09 -2.92 7.77
N ARG A 60 2.23 -2.85 8.47
CA ARG A 60 2.36 -3.32 9.87
C ARG A 60 1.39 -2.62 10.81
N ARG A 61 1.29 -1.28 10.73
CA ARG A 61 0.38 -0.48 11.57
C ARG A 61 -1.07 -0.89 11.36
N LYS A 62 -1.46 -1.12 10.12
CA LYS A 62 -2.81 -1.56 9.78
C LYS A 62 -3.13 -2.93 10.39
N LYS A 63 -2.21 -3.89 10.23
CA LYS A 63 -2.37 -5.25 10.79
C LYS A 63 -2.46 -5.23 12.31
N LYS A 64 -1.63 -4.43 12.98
CA LYS A 64 -1.69 -4.24 14.43
C LYS A 64 -3.02 -3.64 14.88
N LYS A 65 -3.55 -2.65 14.15
CA LYS A 65 -4.88 -2.07 14.44
C LYS A 65 -5.98 -3.11 14.34
N LEU A 66 -5.98 -3.95 13.31
CA LEU A 66 -6.98 -5.03 13.14
C LEU A 66 -6.93 -6.05 14.29
N GLN A 67 -5.72 -6.39 14.77
CA GLN A 67 -5.56 -7.28 15.93
C GLN A 67 -6.07 -6.64 17.22
N LEU A 68 -5.80 -5.34 17.44
CA LEU A 68 -6.32 -4.57 18.58
C LEU A 68 -7.85 -4.48 18.56
N ASP A 69 -8.43 -4.19 17.40
CA ASP A 69 -9.88 -4.09 17.20
C ASP A 69 -10.58 -5.45 17.47
N SER A 70 -9.94 -6.55 17.08
CA SER A 70 -10.44 -7.92 17.33
C SER A 70 -10.42 -8.25 18.82
N LYS A 71 -9.32 -7.94 19.52
CA LYS A 71 -9.17 -8.19 20.96
C LYS A 71 -10.14 -7.36 21.81
N LYS A 72 -10.40 -6.10 21.41
CA LYS A 72 -11.37 -5.22 22.09
C LYS A 72 -12.81 -5.76 21.98
N LYS A 73 -13.18 -6.36 20.85
CA LYS A 73 -14.51 -6.99 20.67
C LYS A 73 -14.70 -8.21 21.56
N GLU A 74 -13.64 -8.96 21.89
CA GLU A 74 -13.71 -10.09 22.80
C GLU A 74 -13.90 -9.63 24.25
N THR A 75 -13.16 -8.60 24.68
CA THR A 75 -13.24 -8.08 26.06
C THR A 75 -14.59 -7.42 26.39
N ILE A 76 -15.27 -6.81 25.41
CA ILE A 76 -16.58 -6.15 25.64
C ILE A 76 -17.74 -7.17 25.71
N LYS A 77 -17.52 -8.42 25.26
CA LYS A 77 -18.56 -9.47 25.24
C LYS A 77 -18.62 -10.32 26.53
N THR A 78 -17.77 -10.04 27.51
CA THR A 78 -17.75 -10.68 28.85
C THR A 78 -18.19 -9.68 29.89
#